data_AF-A0A930RXF3-F1
#
_entry.id   AF-A0A930RXF3-F1
#
_cell.length_a   1.000
_cell.length_b   1.000
_cell.length_c   1.000
_cell.angle_alpha   90.00
_cell.angle_beta   90.00
_cell.angle_gamma   90.00
#
_symmetry.space_group_name_H-M   'P 1'
#
loop_
_entity.id
_entity.type
_entity.pdbx_description
1 polymer ?
#
loop_
_entity_poly.entity_id
_entity_poly.type
_entity_poly.pdbx_seq_one_letter_code
_entity_poly.pdbx_strand_id
1 'polypeptide(L)'
;MQRAFISGIAMAFITPILGLFLILRRQSLMADTLSHVSLVGVALGFLLGMNPTLTTLIVVIIAAIFIEAIGKYFRGYSEITVAILMSGGMAIALILMNMQKGRSTLSVDQFLFGSIVTITNEQMWIMILLAVVVVALYVIFRKPLYV
;
A
#
# COMPACT_ATOMS: atom_id res chain seq x y z
N MET A 1 0.56 1.90 23.36
CA MET A 1 0.49 0.42 23.35
C MET A 1 -0.89 -0.13 23.00
N GLN A 2 -1.97 0.21 23.69
CA GLN A 2 -3.33 -0.30 23.35
C GLN A 2 -3.72 -0.11 21.87
N ARG A 3 -3.39 1.06 21.31
CA ARG A 3 -3.66 1.43 19.92
C ARG A 3 -2.94 0.52 18.92
N ALA A 4 -1.69 0.16 19.21
CA ALA A 4 -0.89 -0.77 18.43
C ALA A 4 -1.51 -2.18 18.42
N PHE A 5 -2.02 -2.63 19.58
CA PHE A 5 -2.72 -3.92 19.69
C PHE A 5 -4.02 -3.93 18.88
N ILE A 6 -4.85 -2.88 18.98
CA ILE A 6 -6.11 -2.79 18.24
C ILE A 6 -5.86 -2.78 16.73
N SER A 7 -4.92 -1.95 16.26
CA SER A 7 -4.54 -1.90 14.84
C SER A 7 -3.91 -3.20 14.35
N GLY A 8 -3.09 -3.87 15.18
CA GLY A 8 -2.50 -5.16 14.86
C GLY A 8 -3.53 -6.27 14.71
N ILE A 9 -4.52 -6.34 15.61
CA ILE A 9 -5.63 -7.30 15.50
C ILE A 9 -6.44 -7.02 14.24
N ALA A 10 -6.77 -5.76 13.94
CA ALA A 10 -7.48 -5.40 12.72
C ALA A 10 -6.73 -5.85 11.46
N MET A 11 -5.42 -5.59 11.38
CA MET A 11 -4.56 -6.06 10.29
C MET A 11 -4.55 -7.59 10.17
N ALA A 12 -4.44 -8.31 11.28
CA ALA A 12 -4.42 -9.78 11.29
C ALA A 12 -5.67 -10.42 10.66
N PHE A 13 -6.83 -9.75 10.73
CA PHE A 13 -8.05 -10.21 10.04
C PHE A 13 -8.07 -9.86 8.55
N ILE A 14 -7.56 -8.68 8.17
CA ILE A 14 -7.62 -8.18 6.78
C ILE A 14 -6.62 -8.91 5.89
N THR A 15 -5.39 -9.12 6.36
CA THR A 15 -4.28 -9.65 5.55
C THR A 15 -4.60 -11.02 4.92
N PRO A 16 -5.16 -12.01 5.65
CA PRO A 16 -5.54 -13.29 5.06
C PRO A 16 -6.67 -13.17 4.02
N ILE A 17 -7.65 -12.30 4.26
CA ILE A 17 -8.80 -12.10 3.36
C ILE A 17 -8.31 -11.52 2.01
N LEU A 18 -7.49 -10.47 2.07
CA LEU A 18 -6.90 -9.87 0.87
C LEU A 18 -5.93 -10.84 0.18
N GLY A 19 -5.12 -11.56 0.94
CA GLY A 19 -4.18 -12.56 0.41
C GLY A 19 -4.90 -13.66 -0.38
N LEU A 20 -5.95 -14.25 0.19
CA LEU A 20 -6.77 -15.26 -0.49
C LEU A 20 -7.39 -14.71 -1.79
N PHE A 21 -7.93 -13.50 -1.75
CA PHE A 21 -8.52 -12.85 -2.92
C PHE A 21 -7.51 -12.64 -4.05
N LEU A 22 -6.30 -12.16 -3.72
CA LEU A 22 -5.24 -11.94 -4.70
C LEU A 22 -4.71 -13.25 -5.31
N ILE A 23 -4.59 -14.31 -4.50
CA ILE A 23 -4.15 -15.63 -4.97
C ILE A 23 -5.17 -16.23 -5.94
N LEU A 24 -6.46 -16.21 -5.60
CA LEU A 24 -7.53 -16.75 -6.45
C LEU A 24 -7.59 -16.06 -7.81
N ARG A 25 -7.24 -14.77 -7.87
CA ARG A 25 -7.19 -14.00 -9.12
C ARG A 25 -5.87 -14.10 -9.90
N ARG A 26 -4.88 -14.88 -9.43
CA ARG A 26 -3.51 -14.90 -9.98
C ARG A 26 -2.86 -13.51 -10.00
N GLN A 27 -3.19 -12.67 -9.02
CA GLN A 27 -2.70 -11.29 -8.88
C GLN A 27 -1.81 -11.11 -7.64
N SER A 28 -1.18 -12.19 -7.16
CA SER A 28 -0.33 -12.16 -5.95
C SER A 28 0.80 -11.13 -6.03
N LEU A 29 1.38 -10.94 -7.22
CA LEU A 29 2.46 -9.97 -7.47
C LEU A 29 1.99 -8.51 -7.35
N MET A 30 0.68 -8.22 -7.42
CA MET A 30 0.20 -6.84 -7.26
C MET A 30 0.42 -6.31 -5.85
N ALA A 31 0.25 -7.13 -4.81
CA ALA A 31 0.47 -6.70 -3.43
C ALA A 31 1.92 -6.30 -3.17
N ASP A 32 2.86 -7.06 -3.75
CA ASP A 32 4.30 -6.77 -3.64
C ASP A 32 4.64 -5.43 -4.31
N THR A 33 4.17 -5.22 -5.55
CA THR A 33 4.45 -3.98 -6.27
C THR A 33 3.82 -2.75 -5.66
N LEU A 34 2.58 -2.84 -5.16
CA LEU A 34 1.95 -1.74 -4.44
C LEU A 34 2.71 -1.38 -3.16
N SER A 35 3.33 -2.37 -2.51
CA SER A 35 4.18 -2.13 -1.33
C SER A 35 5.42 -1.31 -1.70
N HIS A 36 6.08 -1.62 -2.82
CA HIS A 36 7.21 -0.83 -3.33
C HIS A 36 6.81 0.58 -3.79
N VAL A 37 5.69 0.70 -4.50
CA VAL A 37 5.19 2.00 -4.96
C VAL A 37 4.72 2.87 -3.80
N SER A 38 4.27 2.27 -2.68
CA SER A 38 3.97 3.03 -1.46
C SER A 38 5.17 3.83 -0.97
N LEU A 39 6.40 3.32 -1.16
CA LEU A 39 7.64 4.02 -0.78
C LEU A 39 7.82 5.33 -1.55
N VAL A 40 7.42 5.38 -2.82
CA VAL A 40 7.36 6.64 -3.61
C VAL A 40 6.48 7.67 -2.91
N GLY A 41 5.31 7.26 -2.45
CA GLY A 41 4.37 8.15 -1.76
C GLY A 41 4.85 8.63 -0.39
N VAL A 42 5.63 7.80 0.32
CA VAL A 42 6.31 8.19 1.56
C VAL A 42 7.37 9.26 1.25
N ALA A 43 8.23 8.99 0.27
CA ALA A 43 9.31 9.89 -0.14
C ALA A 43 8.75 11.23 -0.64
N LEU A 44 7.66 11.22 -1.42
CA LEU A 44 6.94 12.42 -1.83
C LEU A 44 6.35 13.18 -0.64
N GLY A 45 5.74 12.48 0.32
CA GLY A 45 5.17 13.10 1.52
C GLY A 45 6.22 13.86 2.31
N PHE A 46 7.38 13.24 2.51
CA PHE A 46 8.49 13.90 3.18
C PHE A 46 9.08 15.07 2.39
N LEU A 47 9.20 14.95 1.06
CA LEU A 47 9.73 16.03 0.22
C LEU A 47 8.81 17.26 0.21
N LEU A 48 7.49 17.04 0.21
CA LEU A 48 6.48 18.09 0.23
C LEU A 48 6.18 18.64 1.64
N GLY A 49 6.73 18.03 2.69
CA GLY A 49 6.43 18.38 4.09
C GLY A 49 4.97 18.09 4.48
N MET A 50 4.28 17.24 3.72
CA MET A 50 2.89 16.85 3.97
C MET A 50 2.84 15.58 4.82
N ASN A 51 1.66 15.26 5.36
CA ASN A 51 1.47 14.04 6.14
C ASN A 51 1.74 12.79 5.26
N PRO A 52 2.78 11.97 5.55
CA PRO A 52 3.18 10.86 4.70
C PRO A 52 2.07 9.82 4.52
N THR A 53 1.16 9.67 5.48
CA THR A 53 0.05 8.72 5.40
C THR A 53 -0.94 9.10 4.30
N LEU A 54 -1.19 10.39 4.06
CA LEU A 54 -2.13 10.81 3.02
C LEU A 54 -1.50 10.73 1.64
N THR A 55 -0.24 11.16 1.50
CA THR A 55 0.47 11.11 0.22
C THR A 55 0.70 9.67 -0.23
N THR A 56 1.05 8.76 0.68
CA THR A 56 1.13 7.32 0.38
C THR A 56 -0.19 6.77 -0.13
N LEU A 57 -1.28 7.04 0.58
CA LEU A 57 -2.60 6.53 0.22
C LEU A 57 -3.02 7.02 -1.18
N ILE A 58 -2.81 8.29 -1.49
CA ILE A 58 -3.10 8.85 -2.82
C ILE A 58 -2.24 8.20 -3.91
N VAL A 59 -0.93 8.10 -3.69
CA VAL A 59 0.01 7.54 -4.68
C VAL A 59 -0.27 6.06 -4.94
N VAL A 60 -0.57 5.28 -3.90
CA VAL A 60 -0.92 3.85 -4.03
C VAL A 60 -2.24 3.67 -4.79
N ILE A 61 -3.25 4.51 -4.54
CA ILE A 61 -4.51 4.47 -5.30
C ILE A 61 -4.27 4.78 -6.78
N ILE A 62 -3.51 5.83 -7.08
CA ILE A 62 -3.16 6.19 -8.46
C ILE A 62 -2.40 5.03 -9.12
N ALA A 63 -1.43 4.45 -8.43
CA ALA A 63 -0.67 3.30 -8.91
C ALA A 63 -1.56 2.10 -9.20
N ALA A 64 -2.48 1.75 -8.30
CA ALA A 64 -3.42 0.65 -8.48
C ALA A 64 -4.31 0.85 -9.71
N ILE A 65 -4.84 2.06 -9.91
CA ILE A 65 -5.62 2.42 -11.11
C ILE A 65 -4.75 2.30 -12.37
N PHE A 66 -3.49 2.72 -12.29
CA PHE A 66 -2.55 2.63 -13.41
C PHE A 66 -2.25 1.18 -13.81
N ILE A 67 -2.08 0.28 -12.83
CA ILE A 67 -1.93 -1.16 -13.05
C ILE A 67 -3.15 -1.71 -13.79
N GLU A 68 -4.35 -1.38 -13.33
CA GLU A 68 -5.58 -1.88 -13.94
C GLU A 68 -5.80 -1.31 -15.36
N ALA A 69 -5.51 -0.02 -15.57
CA ALA A 69 -5.65 0.64 -16.85
C ALA A 69 -4.69 0.08 -17.92
N ILE A 70 -3.41 -0.09 -17.57
CA ILE A 70 -2.42 -0.68 -18.48
C ILE A 70 -2.71 -2.17 -18.69
N GLY A 71 -3.12 -2.88 -17.64
CA GLY A 71 -3.48 -4.29 -17.72
C GLY A 71 -4.63 -4.58 -18.69
N LYS A 72 -5.58 -3.64 -18.86
CA LYS A 72 -6.64 -3.75 -19.89
C LYS A 72 -6.09 -3.65 -21.32
N TYR A 73 -5.03 -2.87 -21.52
CA TYR A 73 -4.38 -2.69 -22.82
C TYR A 73 -3.51 -3.90 -23.20
N PHE A 74 -2.76 -4.43 -22.23
CA PHE A 74 -1.95 -5.65 -22.39
C PHE A 74 -2.78 -6.89 -22.04
N ARG A 75 -3.73 -7.24 -22.93
CA ARG A 75 -4.56 -8.47 -22.81
C ARG A 75 -3.66 -9.71 -22.63
N GLY A 76 -3.51 -10.16 -21.38
CA GLY A 76 -2.88 -11.44 -21.03
C GLY A 76 -1.63 -11.37 -20.15
N TYR A 77 -0.98 -10.22 -20.00
CA TYR A 77 0.28 -10.10 -19.25
C TYR A 77 0.22 -9.05 -18.14
N SER A 78 -0.66 -9.28 -17.15
CA SER A 78 -0.68 -8.46 -15.92
C SER A 78 0.68 -8.43 -15.22
N GLU A 79 1.49 -9.47 -15.39
CA GLU A 79 2.85 -9.58 -14.83
C GLU A 79 3.81 -8.53 -15.41
N ILE A 80 3.69 -8.20 -16.70
CA ILE A 80 4.56 -7.20 -17.35
C ILE A 80 4.25 -5.80 -16.83
N THR A 81 2.97 -5.45 -16.71
CA THR A 81 2.55 -4.16 -16.14
C THR A 81 3.06 -3.97 -14.72
N VAL A 82 2.92 -5.02 -13.91
CA VAL A 82 3.36 -5.07 -12.52
C VAL A 82 4.89 -4.91 -12.42
N ALA A 83 5.66 -5.62 -13.26
CA ALA A 83 7.11 -5.49 -13.31
C ALA A 83 7.61 -4.10 -13.73
N ILE A 84 6.97 -3.50 -14.74
CA ILE A 84 7.31 -2.14 -15.20
C ILE A 84 7.05 -1.13 -14.08
N LEU A 85 5.89 -1.23 -13.42
CA LEU A 85 5.54 -0.30 -12.36
C LEU A 85 6.42 -0.47 -11.11
N MET A 86 6.81 -1.70 -10.79
CA MET A 86 7.74 -1.98 -9.70
C MET A 86 9.11 -1.33 -9.95
N SER A 87 9.69 -1.56 -11.13
CA SER A 87 11.01 -1.01 -11.48
C SER A 87 10.96 0.52 -11.58
N GLY A 88 9.95 1.06 -12.26
CA GLY A 88 9.75 2.51 -12.38
C GLY A 88 9.46 3.18 -11.04
N GLY A 89 8.60 2.58 -10.22
CA GLY A 89 8.27 3.06 -8.88
C GLY A 89 9.50 3.07 -7.97
N MET A 90 10.27 1.98 -7.92
CA MET A 90 11.51 1.92 -7.14
C MET A 90 12.54 2.97 -7.61
N ALA A 91 12.71 3.15 -8.92
CA ALA A 91 13.62 4.17 -9.46
C ALA A 91 13.21 5.58 -9.02
N ILE A 92 11.91 5.91 -9.14
CA ILE A 92 11.38 7.21 -8.72
C ILE A 92 11.54 7.40 -7.20
N ALA A 93 11.19 6.39 -6.40
CA ALA A 93 11.32 6.44 -4.95
C ALA A 93 12.77 6.73 -4.53
N LEU A 94 13.74 6.02 -5.11
CA LEU A 94 15.16 6.20 -4.80
C LEU A 94 15.67 7.59 -5.21
N ILE A 95 15.24 8.11 -6.36
CA ILE A 95 15.60 9.47 -6.79
C ILE A 95 15.07 10.50 -5.77
N LEU A 96 13.80 10.39 -5.38
CA LEU A 96 13.17 11.30 -4.42
C LEU A 96 13.86 11.23 -3.05
N MET A 97 14.19 10.03 -2.57
CA MET A 97 14.94 9.86 -1.32
C MET A 97 16.35 10.45 -1.41
N ASN A 98 17.02 10.32 -2.56
CA ASN A 98 18.36 10.89 -2.76
C ASN A 98 18.32 12.43 -2.73
N MET A 99 17.32 13.05 -3.36
CA MET A 99 17.10 14.50 -3.29
C MET A 99 16.89 15.01 -1.85
N GLN A 100 16.41 14.15 -0.95
CA GLN A 100 16.16 14.48 0.45
C GLN A 100 17.37 14.30 1.36
N LYS A 101 18.45 13.61 0.93
CA LYS A 101 19.66 13.36 1.75
C LYS A 101 20.32 14.62 2.29
N GLY A 102 20.08 15.78 1.67
CA GLY A 102 20.56 17.08 2.16
C GLY A 102 19.71 17.75 3.25
N ARG A 103 18.53 17.22 3.60
CA ARG A 103 17.56 17.91 4.48
C ARG A 103 17.10 17.14 5.72
N SER A 104 17.04 15.81 5.72
CA SER A 104 16.68 14.98 6.91
C SER A 104 16.75 13.49 6.58
N THR A 105 17.91 12.85 6.78
CA THR A 105 18.05 11.38 6.59
C THR A 105 17.48 10.57 7.76
N LEU A 106 17.44 11.15 8.96
CA LEU A 106 17.02 10.46 10.19
C LEU A 106 15.54 10.04 10.21
N SER A 107 14.67 10.71 9.45
CA SER A 107 13.22 10.41 9.44
C SER A 107 12.82 9.31 8.47
N VAL A 108 13.61 9.05 7.44
CA VAL A 108 13.24 8.06 6.40
C VAL A 108 13.55 6.64 6.88
N ASP A 109 14.74 6.40 7.43
CA ASP A 109 15.09 5.08 7.99
C ASP A 109 14.15 4.70 9.14
N GLN A 110 13.81 5.65 10.01
CA GLN A 110 12.84 5.42 11.08
C GLN A 110 11.44 5.07 10.56
N PHE A 111 11.04 5.60 9.40
CA PHE A 111 9.76 5.26 8.77
C PHE A 111 9.79 3.90 8.07
N LEU A 112 10.92 3.55 7.43
CA LEU A 112 11.09 2.26 6.75
C LEU A 112 11.13 1.07 7.71
N PHE A 113 11.82 1.22 8.85
CA PHE A 113 11.83 0.19 9.89
C PHE A 113 10.58 0.28 10.78
N GLY A 114 10.06 1.50 10.98
CA GLY A 114 8.80 1.76 11.65
C GLY A 114 8.75 1.29 13.10
N SER A 115 7.71 1.72 13.82
CA SER A 115 7.32 1.09 15.07
C SER A 115 5.81 1.05 15.13
N ILE A 116 5.24 -0.11 15.47
CA ILE A 116 3.79 -0.22 15.65
C ILE A 116 3.30 0.67 16.81
N VAL A 117 4.21 1.11 17.69
CA VAL A 117 3.90 1.97 18.83
C VAL A 117 3.67 3.43 18.42
N THR A 118 4.23 3.88 17.28
CA THR A 118 4.15 5.28 16.83
C THR A 118 2.88 5.60 16.05
N ILE A 119 1.96 4.64 15.88
CA ILE A 119 0.66 4.87 15.23
C ILE A 119 -0.04 6.05 15.91
N THR A 120 -0.68 6.95 15.16
CA THR A 120 -1.49 8.09 15.67
C THR A 120 -2.99 7.79 15.70
N ASN A 121 -3.78 8.52 16.51
CA ASN A 121 -5.21 8.21 16.69
C ASN A 121 -5.95 8.17 15.35
N GLU A 122 -5.61 9.11 14.46
CA GLU A 122 -6.14 9.18 13.09
C GLU A 122 -5.81 7.92 12.29
N GLN A 123 -4.55 7.47 12.30
CA GLN A 123 -4.12 6.25 11.60
C GLN A 123 -4.82 4.99 12.12
N MET A 124 -5.08 4.92 13.43
CA MET A 124 -5.84 3.81 14.02
C MET A 124 -7.27 3.77 13.51
N TRP A 125 -7.97 4.90 13.49
CA TRP A 125 -9.34 4.98 12.97
C TRP A 125 -9.43 4.66 11.48
N ILE A 126 -8.47 5.16 10.68
CA ILE A 126 -8.37 4.82 9.25
C ILE A 126 -8.20 3.30 9.07
N MET A 127 -7.32 2.67 9.85
CA MET A 127 -7.12 1.21 9.77
C MET A 127 -8.37 0.43 10.16
N ILE A 128 -9.05 0.81 11.24
CA ILE A 128 -10.29 0.14 11.68
C ILE A 128 -11.39 0.30 10.61
N LEU A 129 -11.56 1.51 10.07
CA LEU A 129 -12.54 1.77 9.02
C LEU A 129 -12.24 0.95 7.76
N LEU A 130 -10.97 0.88 7.34
CA LEU A 130 -10.54 0.04 6.23
C LEU A 130 -10.83 -1.44 6.51
N ALA A 131 -10.58 -1.90 7.74
CA ALA A 131 -10.86 -3.27 8.17
C ALA A 131 -12.34 -3.63 8.01
N VAL A 132 -13.21 -2.77 8.53
CA VAL A 132 -14.65 -2.97 8.47
C VAL A 132 -15.13 -2.97 7.03
N VAL A 133 -14.63 -2.05 6.19
CA VAL A 133 -14.98 -2.00 4.75
C VAL A 133 -14.53 -3.27 4.03
N VAL A 134 -13.30 -3.75 4.24
CA VAL A 134 -12.81 -4.97 3.59
C VAL A 134 -13.61 -6.20 4.03
N VAL A 135 -13.89 -6.32 5.33
CA VAL A 135 -14.71 -7.43 5.85
C VAL A 135 -16.14 -7.36 5.30
N ALA A 136 -16.75 -6.18 5.27
CA ALA A 136 -18.08 -5.99 4.70
C ALA A 136 -18.13 -6.36 3.21
N LEU A 137 -17.14 -5.91 2.43
CA LEU A 137 -17.01 -6.27 1.02
C LEU A 137 -16.82 -7.78 0.86
N TYR A 138 -15.98 -8.42 1.67
CA TYR A 138 -15.80 -9.87 1.65
C TYR A 138 -17.12 -10.61 1.93
N VAL A 139 -17.89 -10.19 2.95
CA VAL A 139 -19.18 -10.81 3.30
C VAL A 139 -20.22 -10.63 2.19
N ILE A 140 -20.26 -9.47 1.53
CA ILE A 140 -21.18 -9.17 0.42
C ILE A 140 -20.79 -9.97 -0.83
N PHE A 141 -19.51 -9.95 -1.21
CA PHE A 141 -19.00 -10.56 -2.43
C PHE A 141 -18.63 -12.05 -2.29
N ARG A 142 -18.87 -12.68 -1.12
CA ARG A 142 -18.62 -14.12 -0.92
C ARG A 142 -19.34 -15.01 -1.95
N LYS A 143 -20.53 -14.64 -2.41
CA LYS A 143 -21.33 -15.45 -3.34
C LYS A 143 -20.76 -15.47 -4.77
N PRO A 144 -20.37 -14.34 -5.38
CA PRO A 144 -19.74 -14.32 -6.71
C PRO A 144 -18.24 -14.68 -6.73
N LEU A 145 -17.59 -14.97 -5.60
CA LEU A 145 -16.16 -15.28 -5.53
C LEU A 145 -15.82 -16.77 -5.63
N TYR A 146 -16.80 -17.65 -5.40
CA TYR A 146 -16.64 -19.12 -5.41
C TYR A 146 -17.38 -19.80 -6.58
N VAL A 147 -17.88 -19.02 -7.55
CA VAL A 147 -18.48 -19.50 -8.80
C VAL A 147 -17.58 -19.09 -9.94
#